data_AF-A0A133SI94-F1
#
_entry.id   AF-A0A133SI94-F1
#
_cell.length_a   1.000
_cell.length_b   1.000
_cell.length_c   1.000
_cell.angle_alpha   90.00
_cell.angle_beta   90.00
_cell.angle_gamma   90.00
#
_symmetry.space_group_name_H-M   'P 1'
#
loop_
_entity.id
_entity.type
_entity.pdbx_description
1 polymer ?
#
loop_
_entity_poly.entity_id
_entity_poly.type
_entity_poly.pdbx_seq_one_letter_code
_entity_poly.pdbx_strand_id
1 'polypeptide(L)'
;MRKGAGMMVLTKHPVGVEKRLIEVLTRIWDNTNFILGVRACLQTDEERQWVLDAIEDEEVTNPGDILLYAFDIYTDREATLK
;
A
#
# COMPACT_ATOMS: atom_id res chain seq x y z
N MET A 1 -16.66 21.38 13.65
CA MET A 1 -16.81 19.93 13.37
C MET A 1 -15.52 19.45 12.72
N ARG A 2 -14.70 18.66 13.43
CA ARG A 2 -13.53 18.01 12.82
C ARG A 2 -14.04 16.71 12.22
N LYS A 3 -13.98 16.55 10.88
CA LYS A 3 -14.14 15.22 10.28
C LYS A 3 -12.97 14.39 10.80
N GLY A 4 -13.27 13.39 11.62
CA GLY A 4 -12.24 12.49 12.15
C GLY A 4 -11.56 11.81 10.97
N ALA A 5 -10.23 11.95 10.89
CA ALA A 5 -9.41 11.02 10.14
C ALA A 5 -9.75 9.63 10.69
N GLY A 6 -10.46 8.84 9.90
CA GLY A 6 -10.81 7.48 10.27
C GLY A 6 -9.50 6.71 10.41
N MET A 7 -9.13 6.40 11.65
CA MET A 7 -8.00 5.52 11.94
C MET A 7 -8.31 4.17 11.26
N MET A 8 -7.68 3.92 10.10
CA MET A 8 -8.01 2.79 9.25
C MET A 8 -7.51 1.51 9.91
N VAL A 9 -8.45 0.59 10.19
CA VAL A 9 -8.13 -0.71 10.77
C VAL A 9 -7.65 -1.61 9.66
N LEU A 10 -6.36 -1.96 9.66
CA LEU A 10 -5.81 -2.99 8.80
C LEU A 10 -6.65 -4.26 8.94
N THR A 11 -7.07 -4.85 7.83
CA THR A 11 -7.91 -6.06 7.88
C THR A 11 -7.13 -7.19 8.56
N LYS A 12 -7.75 -7.83 9.55
CA LYS A 12 -7.17 -8.98 10.26
C LYS A 12 -7.03 -10.22 9.38
N HIS A 13 -7.86 -10.35 8.34
CA HIS A 13 -7.85 -11.45 7.39
C HIS A 13 -7.93 -10.88 5.96
N PRO A 14 -6.80 -10.51 5.36
CA PRO A 14 -6.78 -9.96 4.00
C PRO A 14 -7.21 -11.02 2.99
N VAL A 15 -8.00 -10.60 2.01
CA VAL A 15 -8.51 -11.42 0.90
C VAL A 15 -8.29 -10.69 -0.43
N GLY A 16 -8.49 -11.36 -1.57
CA GLY A 16 -8.41 -10.72 -2.89
C GLY A 16 -7.05 -10.04 -3.16
N VAL A 17 -7.11 -8.82 -3.69
CA VAL A 17 -5.92 -8.04 -4.11
C VAL A 17 -5.01 -7.73 -2.91
N GLU A 18 -5.56 -7.41 -1.74
CA GLU A 18 -4.76 -7.16 -0.54
C GLU A 18 -3.95 -8.40 -0.10
N LYS A 19 -4.54 -9.59 -0.22
CA LYS A 19 -3.82 -10.83 0.07
C LYS A 19 -2.66 -11.03 -0.92
N ARG A 20 -2.90 -10.85 -2.23
CA ARG A 20 -1.85 -10.95 -3.26
C ARG A 20 -0.72 -9.95 -3.01
N LEU A 21 -1.06 -8.71 -2.67
CA LEU A 21 -0.09 -7.68 -2.31
C LEU A 21 0.81 -8.14 -1.16
N ILE A 22 0.22 -8.61 -0.06
CA ILE A 22 1.00 -9.08 1.10
C ILE A 22 1.93 -10.24 0.69
N GLU A 23 1.44 -11.21 -0.06
CA GLU A 23 2.25 -12.34 -0.52
C GLU A 23 3.44 -11.90 -1.38
N VAL A 24 3.25 -10.93 -2.27
CA VAL A 24 4.33 -10.37 -3.10
C VAL A 24 5.33 -9.60 -2.25
N LEU A 25 4.86 -8.71 -1.37
CA LEU A 25 5.74 -7.93 -0.48
C LEU A 25 6.55 -8.84 0.45
N THR A 26 5.95 -9.88 1.02
CA THR A 26 6.64 -10.88 1.84
C THR A 26 7.72 -11.63 1.06
N ARG A 27 7.49 -11.93 -0.23
CA ARG A 27 8.51 -12.58 -1.08
C ARG A 27 9.68 -11.66 -1.39
N ILE A 28 9.44 -10.36 -1.55
CA ILE A 28 10.48 -9.35 -1.77
C ILE A 28 11.29 -9.15 -0.48
N TRP A 29 10.59 -8.90 0.63
CA TRP A 29 11.20 -8.78 1.94
C TRP A 29 10.20 -9.11 3.03
N ASP A 30 10.42 -10.23 3.72
CA ASP A 30 9.62 -10.65 4.88
C ASP A 30 9.92 -9.78 6.11
N ASN A 31 9.44 -8.54 6.06
CA ASN A 31 9.59 -7.54 7.10
C ASN A 31 8.24 -6.91 7.44
N THR A 32 7.79 -7.15 8.66
CA THR A 32 6.49 -6.68 9.15
C THR A 32 6.32 -5.17 9.03
N ASN A 33 7.34 -4.37 9.35
CA ASN A 33 7.23 -2.90 9.31
C ASN A 33 7.09 -2.37 7.88
N PHE A 34 7.84 -2.95 6.94
CA PHE A 34 7.72 -2.65 5.51
C PHE A 34 6.31 -2.98 5.00
N ILE A 35 5.84 -4.21 5.23
CA ILE A 35 4.51 -4.67 4.78
C ILE A 35 3.40 -3.79 5.38
N LEU A 36 3.48 -3.48 6.68
CA LEU A 36 2.52 -2.59 7.34
C LEU A 36 2.58 -1.16 6.79
N GLY A 37 3.78 -0.63 6.52
CA GLY A 37 3.97 0.70 5.97
C GLY A 37 3.35 0.86 4.59
N VAL A 38 3.60 -0.09 3.68
CA VAL A 38 2.98 -0.12 2.35
C VAL A 38 1.47 -0.21 2.47
N ARG A 39 0.95 -1.16 3.27
CA ARG A 39 -0.51 -1.32 3.47
C ARG A 39 -1.19 -0.08 4.04
N ALA A 40 -0.52 0.63 4.96
CA ALA A 40 -1.09 1.82 5.59
C ALA A 40 -1.32 2.97 4.60
N CYS A 41 -0.63 2.98 3.46
CA CYS A 41 -0.78 4.01 2.43
C CYS A 41 -1.97 3.73 1.49
N LEU A 42 -2.36 2.46 1.32
CA LEU A 42 -3.26 1.98 0.28
C LEU A 42 -4.67 1.67 0.83
N GLN A 43 -5.63 2.49 0.43
CA GLN A 43 -7.03 2.45 0.84
C GLN A 43 -7.87 1.52 -0.04
N THR A 44 -7.69 1.53 -1.35
CA THR A 44 -8.55 0.78 -2.30
C THR A 44 -7.83 -0.41 -2.93
N ASP A 45 -8.60 -1.35 -3.50
CA ASP A 45 -8.01 -2.46 -4.28
C ASP A 45 -7.32 -1.97 -5.55
N GLU A 46 -7.78 -0.85 -6.11
CA GLU A 46 -7.16 -0.19 -7.27
C GLU A 46 -5.75 0.31 -6.94
N GLU A 47 -5.58 1.00 -5.81
CA GLU A 47 -4.26 1.46 -5.35
C GLU A 47 -3.32 0.29 -5.05
N ARG A 48 -3.86 -0.80 -4.48
CA ARG A 48 -3.09 -2.04 -4.27
C ARG A 48 -2.66 -2.67 -5.58
N GLN A 49 -3.51 -2.59 -6.62
CA GLN A 49 -3.20 -3.10 -7.94
C GLN A 49 -2.10 -2.27 -8.60
N TRP A 50 -2.11 -0.93 -8.47
CA TRP A 50 -1.03 -0.09 -9.00
C TRP A 50 0.35 -0.44 -8.43
N VAL A 51 0.44 -0.71 -7.12
CA VAL A 51 1.70 -1.17 -6.52
C VAL A 51 2.11 -2.54 -7.07
N LEU A 52 1.17 -3.46 -7.26
CA LEU A 52 1.45 -4.77 -7.83
C LEU A 52 1.94 -4.65 -9.28
N ASP A 53 1.30 -3.81 -10.08
CA ASP A 53 1.66 -3.58 -11.49
C ASP A 53 3.06 -2.96 -11.58
N ALA A 54 3.37 -1.93 -10.78
CA ALA A 54 4.69 -1.32 -10.76
C ALA A 54 5.82 -2.28 -10.31
N ILE A 55 5.50 -3.27 -9.46
CA ILE A 55 6.44 -4.36 -9.11
C ILE A 55 6.58 -5.36 -10.27
N GLU A 56 5.47 -5.75 -10.91
CA GLU A 56 5.42 -6.73 -12.00
C GLU A 56 6.13 -6.20 -13.26
N ASP A 57 5.99 -4.91 -13.54
CA ASP A 57 6.64 -4.20 -14.64
C ASP A 57 8.10 -3.79 -14.32
N GLU A 58 8.62 -4.18 -13.15
CA GLU A 58 9.97 -3.87 -12.64
C GLU A 58 10.27 -2.35 -12.54
N GLU A 59 9.24 -1.50 -12.46
CA GLU A 59 9.39 -0.06 -12.24
C GLU A 59 9.90 0.25 -10.83
N VAL A 60 9.45 -0.54 -9.84
CA VAL A 60 9.94 -0.48 -8.45
C VAL A 60 10.34 -1.88 -7.99
N THR A 61 11.62 -2.05 -7.63
CA THR A 61 12.19 -3.39 -7.36
C THR A 61 12.72 -3.58 -5.94
N ASN A 62 13.06 -2.49 -5.24
CA ASN A 62 13.55 -2.56 -3.87
C ASN A 62 12.50 -2.06 -2.86
N PRO A 63 12.58 -2.51 -1.59
CA PRO A 63 11.57 -2.15 -0.58
C PRO A 63 11.42 -0.65 -0.31
N GLY A 64 12.51 0.13 -0.46
CA GLY A 64 12.46 1.57 -0.23
C GLY A 64 11.59 2.26 -1.28
N ASP A 65 11.84 1.96 -2.56
CA ASP A 65 11.10 2.56 -3.67
C ASP A 65 9.63 2.12 -3.68
N ILE A 66 9.35 0.86 -3.32
CA ILE A 66 7.97 0.37 -3.18
C ILE A 66 7.23 1.15 -2.08
N LEU A 67 7.88 1.40 -0.95
CA LEU A 67 7.27 2.18 0.13
C LEU A 67 7.04 3.63 -0.27
N LEU A 68 7.99 4.25 -0.97
CA LEU A 68 7.86 5.61 -1.47
C LEU A 68 6.74 5.72 -2.52
N TYR A 69 6.65 4.79 -3.45
CA TYR A 69 5.58 4.75 -4.45
C TYR A 69 4.18 4.62 -3.79
N ALA A 70 4.04 3.74 -2.79
CA ALA A 70 2.80 3.64 -2.03
C ALA A 70 2.49 4.95 -1.27
N PHE A 71 3.52 5.62 -0.74
CA PHE A 71 3.37 6.91 -0.08
C PHE A 71 2.95 8.02 -1.04
N ASP A 72 3.50 8.04 -2.25
CA ASP A 72 3.11 9.01 -3.30
C ASP A 72 1.61 8.87 -3.61
N ILE A 73 1.12 7.64 -3.81
CA ILE A 73 -0.32 7.34 -3.97
C ILE A 73 -1.15 7.92 -2.81
N TYR A 74 -0.71 7.69 -1.56
CA TYR A 74 -1.36 8.26 -0.38
C TYR A 74 -1.40 9.80 -0.44
N THR A 75 -0.27 10.44 -0.76
CA THR A 75 -0.17 11.90 -0.76
C THR A 75 -1.00 12.54 -1.87
N ASP A 76 -1.05 11.91 -3.05
CA ASP A 76 -1.85 12.36 -4.18
C ASP A 76 -3.35 12.27 -3.84
N ARG A 77 -3.79 11.15 -3.25
CA ARG A 77 -5.16 11.00 -2.76
C ARG A 77 -5.50 12.09 -1.74
N GLU A 78 -4.67 12.31 -0.74
CA GLU A 78 -4.92 13.32 0.30
C GLU A 78 -4.88 14.75 -0.24
N ALA A 79 -4.11 15.02 -1.30
CA ALA A 79 -4.10 16.32 -1.97
C ALA A 79 -5.43 16.62 -2.66
N THR A 80 -6.10 15.61 -3.23
CA THR A 80 -7.42 15.77 -3.87
C THR A 80 -8.59 15.98 -2.89
N LEU A 81 -8.38 15.71 -1.60
CA LEU A 81 -9.40 15.87 -0.54
C LEU A 81 -9.39 17.27 0.10
N LYS A 82 -8.45 18.14 -0.27
CA LYS A 82 -8.30 19.52 0.23
C LYS A 82 -9.05 20.51 -0.66
#